data_AF-A0A7K3MY06-F1
#
_entry.id   AF-A0A7K3MY06-F1
#
_cell.length_a   1.000
_cell.length_b   1.000
_cell.length_c   1.000
_cell.angle_alpha   90.00
_cell.angle_beta   90.00
_cell.angle_gamma   90.00
#
_symmetry.space_group_name_H-M   'P 1'
#
loop_
_entity.id
_entity.type
_entity.pdbx_description
1 polymer ?
#
loop_
_entity_poly.entity_id
_entity_poly.type
_entity_poly.pdbx_seq_one_letter_code
_entity_poly.pdbx_strand_id
1 'polypeptide(L)'
;MNTVTEQEVIPNYNAIKIAIWLYFFLWIVEGALRKWVLSSLATPLLIVRDPVAIYIILRAIYSNVKFFNGFVVSAYIITLLSLIVTLTFGHGNLVVGVYGARIMLLHFPLIFIIGAVFVKEDILKVGQVLLVANILMTLIVYLQFISPQSAFINIGVGGEGSAGFSGAMGYFRPSGTFSFTTGLSAFYIMASVFVFYFWLSKEPISKILLIGSTLALIFSLPLT
;
A
#
# COMPACT_ATOMS: atom_id res chain seq x y z
N MET A 1 8.39 -3.11 53.66
CA MET A 1 7.18 -3.01 52.79
C MET A 1 7.69 -3.08 51.37
N ASN A 2 7.66 -4.27 50.75
CA ASN A 2 8.26 -4.52 49.44
C ASN A 2 7.35 -3.96 48.36
N THR A 3 7.78 -2.91 47.67
CA THR A 3 7.15 -2.43 46.44
C THR A 3 7.41 -3.46 45.34
N VAL A 4 6.41 -4.31 45.08
CA VAL A 4 6.37 -5.09 43.85
C VAL A 4 6.19 -4.09 42.72
N THR A 5 7.27 -3.78 42.00
CA THR A 5 7.19 -3.11 40.72
C THR A 5 6.44 -4.05 39.77
N GLU A 6 5.17 -3.74 39.49
CA GLU A 6 4.44 -4.34 38.38
C GLU A 6 5.30 -4.16 37.13
N GLN A 7 5.86 -5.26 36.61
CA GLN A 7 6.47 -5.24 35.30
C GLN A 7 5.35 -4.92 34.31
N GLU A 8 5.40 -3.74 33.69
CA GLU A 8 4.56 -3.43 32.53
C GLU A 8 4.75 -4.55 31.51
N VAL A 9 3.72 -5.37 31.33
CA VAL A 9 3.70 -6.39 30.29
C VAL A 9 3.65 -5.64 28.97
N ILE A 10 4.81 -5.44 28.34
CA ILE A 10 4.90 -4.84 27.01
C ILE A 10 4.07 -5.73 26.08
N PRO A 11 2.96 -5.22 25.51
CA PRO A 11 2.10 -6.04 24.69
C PRO A 11 2.87 -6.49 23.45
N ASN A 12 2.96 -7.81 23.24
CA ASN A 12 3.64 -8.36 22.08
C ASN A 12 2.73 -8.32 20.85
N TYR A 13 3.01 -7.39 19.94
CA TYR A 13 2.27 -7.21 18.69
C TYR A 13 2.88 -7.91 17.46
N ASN A 14 3.79 -8.87 17.64
CA ASN A 14 4.50 -9.52 16.52
C ASN A 14 3.56 -10.07 15.43
N ALA A 15 2.46 -10.70 15.83
CA ALA A 15 1.48 -11.23 14.88
C ALA A 15 0.83 -10.12 14.03
N ILE A 16 0.55 -8.96 14.62
CA ILE A 16 0.01 -7.79 13.92
C ILE A 16 1.08 -7.21 12.98
N LYS A 17 2.32 -7.08 13.47
CA LYS A 17 3.44 -6.58 12.65
C LYS A 17 3.69 -7.43 11.41
N ILE A 18 3.70 -8.76 11.55
CA ILE A 18 3.84 -9.69 10.42
C ILE A 18 2.69 -9.49 9.41
N ALA A 19 1.46 -9.35 9.88
CA ALA A 19 0.31 -9.12 9.00
C ALA A 19 0.39 -7.75 8.29
N ILE A 20 0.89 -6.71 8.96
CA ILE A 20 1.13 -5.40 8.33
C ILE A 20 2.20 -5.53 7.24
N TRP A 21 3.28 -6.28 7.47
CA TRP A 21 4.29 -6.56 6.44
C TRP A 21 3.69 -7.31 5.24
N LEU A 22 2.86 -8.32 5.48
CA LEU A 22 2.14 -9.01 4.41
C LEU A 22 1.24 -8.03 3.63
N TYR A 23 0.49 -7.18 4.32
CA TYR A 23 -0.34 -6.15 3.71
C TYR A 23 0.48 -5.19 2.83
N PHE A 24 1.64 -4.77 3.34
CA PHE A 24 2.57 -3.88 2.64
C PHE A 24 3.14 -4.52 1.36
N PHE A 25 3.57 -5.79 1.43
CA PHE A 25 4.04 -6.51 0.24
C PHE A 25 2.93 -6.73 -0.78
N LEU A 26 1.72 -7.10 -0.32
CA LEU A 26 0.56 -7.23 -1.20
C LEU A 26 0.24 -5.89 -1.88
N TRP A 27 0.36 -4.75 -1.18
CA TRP A 27 0.12 -3.45 -1.79
C TRP A 27 1.05 -3.16 -2.98
N ILE A 28 2.32 -3.57 -2.92
CA ILE A 28 3.28 -3.39 -4.02
C ILE A 28 3.07 -4.43 -5.13
N VAL A 29 2.75 -5.69 -4.78
CA VAL A 29 2.83 -6.84 -5.71
C VAL A 29 1.47 -7.27 -6.29
N GLU A 30 0.35 -6.94 -5.66
CA GLU A 30 -1.00 -7.34 -6.10
C GLU A 30 -1.23 -7.02 -7.59
N GLY A 31 -0.90 -5.80 -8.03
CA GLY A 31 -1.09 -5.42 -9.43
C GLY A 31 -0.23 -6.25 -10.40
N ALA A 32 0.98 -6.65 -10.01
CA ALA A 32 1.85 -7.49 -10.83
C ALA A 32 1.29 -8.91 -10.93
N LEU A 33 0.74 -9.45 -9.84
CA LEU A 33 0.03 -10.74 -9.88
C LEU A 33 -1.14 -10.69 -10.85
N ARG A 34 -1.94 -9.62 -10.81
CA ARG A 34 -3.11 -9.43 -11.68
C ARG A 34 -2.80 -9.24 -13.16
N LYS A 35 -1.58 -8.79 -13.47
CA LYS A 35 -1.12 -8.53 -14.84
C LYS A 35 -0.34 -9.70 -15.43
N TRP A 36 0.60 -10.27 -14.67
CA TRP A 36 1.66 -11.11 -15.22
C TRP A 36 1.62 -12.56 -14.76
N VAL A 37 1.11 -12.86 -13.55
CA VAL A 37 1.26 -14.20 -12.94
C VAL A 37 -0.07 -14.94 -12.83
N LEU A 38 -1.08 -14.29 -12.28
CA LEU A 38 -2.40 -14.83 -11.96
C LEU A 38 -3.49 -14.01 -12.67
N SER A 39 -3.30 -13.74 -13.95
CA SER A 39 -4.20 -12.90 -14.77
C SER A 39 -5.65 -13.42 -14.75
N SER A 40 -5.85 -14.74 -14.79
CA SER A 40 -7.19 -15.35 -14.68
C SER A 40 -7.89 -15.10 -13.33
N LEU A 41 -7.14 -14.79 -12.28
CA LEU A 41 -7.65 -14.44 -10.94
C LEU A 41 -7.61 -12.93 -10.68
N ALA A 42 -7.51 -12.12 -11.73
CA ALA A 42 -7.37 -10.67 -11.57
C ALA A 42 -8.52 -10.00 -10.79
N THR A 43 -9.75 -10.52 -10.92
CA THR A 43 -10.92 -10.01 -10.20
C THR A 43 -10.91 -10.41 -8.71
N PRO A 44 -10.77 -11.70 -8.32
CA PRO A 44 -10.59 -12.07 -6.92
C PRO A 44 -9.43 -11.37 -6.21
N LEU A 45 -8.33 -11.11 -6.94
CA LEU A 45 -7.15 -10.45 -6.36
C LEU A 45 -7.40 -8.99 -5.94
N LEU A 46 -8.48 -8.34 -6.40
CA LEU A 46 -8.88 -6.99 -5.95
C LEU A 46 -9.14 -6.89 -4.45
N ILE A 47 -9.49 -8.01 -3.81
CA ILE A 47 -9.81 -8.09 -2.39
C ILE A 47 -8.78 -8.90 -1.62
N VAL A 48 -7.62 -9.24 -2.20
CA VAL A 48 -6.61 -10.10 -1.56
C VAL A 48 -6.09 -9.52 -0.25
N ARG A 49 -6.09 -8.18 -0.13
CA ARG A 49 -5.67 -7.46 1.08
C ARG A 49 -6.75 -7.41 2.16
N ASP A 50 -8.02 -7.64 1.82
CA ASP A 50 -9.14 -7.48 2.75
C ASP A 50 -9.09 -8.51 3.89
N PRO A 51 -8.84 -9.82 3.65
CA PRO A 51 -8.66 -10.78 4.73
C PRO A 51 -7.51 -10.43 5.68
N VAL A 52 -6.41 -9.87 5.13
CA VAL A 52 -5.27 -9.43 5.94
C VAL A 52 -5.64 -8.22 6.79
N ALA A 53 -6.37 -7.25 6.22
CA ALA A 53 -6.86 -6.09 6.96
C ALA A 53 -7.84 -6.48 8.07
N ILE A 54 -8.78 -7.38 7.80
CA ILE A 54 -9.71 -7.93 8.79
C ILE A 54 -8.93 -8.61 9.93
N TYR A 55 -7.94 -9.45 9.58
CA TYR A 55 -7.09 -10.08 10.58
C TYR A 55 -6.34 -9.06 11.45
N ILE A 56 -5.76 -8.02 10.86
CA ILE A 56 -5.09 -6.94 11.59
C ILE A 56 -6.04 -6.26 12.57
N ILE A 57 -7.25 -5.90 12.14
CA ILE A 57 -8.27 -5.26 13.00
C ILE A 57 -8.70 -6.19 14.14
N LEU A 58 -9.04 -7.45 13.84
CA LEU A 58 -9.47 -8.41 14.87
C LEU A 58 -8.36 -8.64 15.90
N ARG A 59 -7.11 -8.76 15.46
CA ARG A 59 -5.96 -8.90 16.37
C ARG A 59 -5.68 -7.63 17.15
N ALA A 60 -5.84 -6.45 16.56
CA ALA A 60 -5.70 -5.17 17.26
C ALA A 60 -6.75 -5.05 18.37
N ILE A 61 -8.00 -5.42 18.11
CA ILE A 61 -9.07 -5.45 19.11
C ILE A 61 -8.74 -6.47 20.21
N TYR A 62 -8.39 -7.70 19.85
CA TYR A 62 -8.03 -8.76 20.81
C TYR A 62 -6.85 -8.37 21.72
N SER A 63 -5.88 -7.65 21.16
CA SER A 63 -4.69 -7.17 21.88
C SER A 63 -4.89 -5.80 22.54
N ASN A 64 -6.12 -5.27 22.60
CA ASN A 64 -6.47 -3.97 23.19
C ASN A 64 -5.65 -2.78 22.65
N VAL A 65 -5.28 -2.84 21.36
CA VAL A 65 -4.61 -1.71 20.68
C VAL A 65 -5.59 -0.54 20.60
N LYS A 66 -5.19 0.59 21.16
CA LYS A 66 -6.01 1.83 21.14
C LYS A 66 -5.89 2.53 19.79
N PHE A 67 -6.61 2.05 18.77
CA PHE A 67 -6.63 2.67 17.44
C PHE A 67 -7.90 3.49 17.15
N PHE A 68 -8.97 3.30 17.92
CA PHE A 68 -10.19 4.09 17.77
C PHE A 68 -9.97 5.53 18.23
N ASN A 69 -10.26 6.48 17.34
CA ASN A 69 -10.21 7.90 17.59
C ASN A 69 -11.32 8.60 16.79
N GLY A 70 -11.46 9.92 16.95
CA GLY A 70 -12.49 10.70 16.28
C GLY A 70 -12.49 10.54 14.75
N PHE A 71 -11.33 10.35 14.11
CA PHE A 71 -11.25 10.13 12.66
C PHE A 71 -11.82 8.77 12.26
N VAL A 72 -11.45 7.69 12.96
CA VAL A 72 -11.98 6.33 12.69
C VAL A 72 -13.50 6.29 12.90
N VAL A 73 -13.97 6.87 14.00
CA VAL A 73 -15.40 6.91 14.31
C VAL A 73 -16.16 7.73 13.26
N SER A 74 -15.65 8.90 12.89
CA SER A 74 -16.26 9.74 11.85
C SER A 74 -16.27 9.04 10.49
N ALA A 75 -15.16 8.38 10.13
CA ALA A 75 -15.08 7.59 8.90
C ALA A 75 -16.13 6.49 8.86
N TYR A 76 -16.33 5.76 9.96
CA TYR A 76 -17.36 4.73 10.05
C TYR A 76 -18.76 5.31 9.91
N ILE A 77 -19.07 6.38 10.64
CA ILE A 77 -20.39 7.04 10.57
C ILE A 77 -20.66 7.53 9.14
N ILE A 78 -19.75 8.28 8.55
CA ILE A 78 -19.88 8.82 7.19
C ILE A 78 -20.04 7.68 6.18
N THR A 79 -19.30 6.60 6.33
CA THR A 79 -19.36 5.46 5.40
C THR A 79 -20.69 4.73 5.52
N LEU A 80 -21.19 4.51 6.74
CA LEU A 80 -22.49 3.88 6.96
C LEU A 80 -23.65 4.74 6.43
N LEU A 81 -23.60 6.06 6.66
CA LEU A 81 -24.57 6.99 6.09
C LEU A 81 -24.52 7.00 4.56
N SER A 82 -23.31 7.08 3.98
CA SER A 82 -23.11 7.01 2.54
C SER A 82 -23.63 5.70 1.94
N LEU A 83 -23.45 4.58 2.65
CA LEU A 83 -23.98 3.29 2.23
C LEU A 83 -25.52 3.29 2.23
N ILE A 84 -26.14 3.82 3.28
CA ILE A 84 -27.62 3.94 3.35
C ILE A 84 -28.13 4.80 2.19
N VAL A 85 -27.52 5.96 1.95
CA VAL A 85 -27.90 6.85 0.83
C VAL A 85 -27.72 6.14 -0.52
N THR A 86 -26.61 5.43 -0.71
CA THR A 86 -26.32 4.70 -1.95
C THR A 86 -27.34 3.58 -2.22
N LEU A 87 -27.81 2.91 -1.17
CA LEU A 87 -28.78 1.82 -1.28
C LEU A 87 -30.23 2.31 -1.43
N THR A 88 -30.55 3.50 -0.95
CA THR A 88 -31.92 4.05 -0.97
C THR A 88 -32.15 5.04 -2.11
N PHE A 89 -31.19 5.93 -2.38
CA PHE A 89 -31.27 7.00 -3.38
C PHE A 89 -30.26 6.86 -4.52
N GLY A 90 -29.29 5.94 -4.39
CA GLY A 90 -28.28 5.66 -5.41
C GLY A 90 -28.63 4.45 -6.28
N HIS A 91 -27.63 3.63 -6.59
CA HIS A 91 -27.78 2.48 -7.49
C HIS A 91 -28.42 1.23 -6.81
N GLY A 92 -28.69 1.24 -5.49
CA GLY A 92 -29.45 0.19 -4.80
C GLY A 92 -28.78 -1.18 -4.66
N ASN A 93 -27.56 -1.36 -5.18
CA ASN A 93 -26.88 -2.66 -5.23
C ASN A 93 -26.02 -2.88 -3.98
N LEU A 94 -26.39 -3.84 -3.13
CA LEU A 94 -25.68 -4.12 -1.88
C LEU A 94 -24.21 -4.52 -2.10
N VAL A 95 -23.94 -5.37 -3.08
CA VAL A 95 -22.58 -5.88 -3.34
C VAL A 95 -21.66 -4.74 -3.73
N VAL A 96 -22.10 -3.87 -4.65
CA VAL A 96 -21.33 -2.68 -5.09
C VAL A 96 -21.17 -1.68 -3.94
N GLY A 97 -22.22 -1.47 -3.14
CA GLY A 97 -22.17 -0.57 -1.99
C GLY A 97 -21.17 -1.03 -0.93
N VAL A 98 -21.22 -2.31 -0.53
CA VAL A 98 -20.27 -2.91 0.43
C VAL A 98 -18.86 -2.93 -0.15
N TYR A 99 -18.73 -3.21 -1.45
CA TYR A 99 -17.45 -3.13 -2.16
C TYR A 99 -16.85 -1.71 -2.00
N GLY A 100 -17.62 -0.63 -2.16
CA GLY A 100 -17.13 0.73 -1.87
C GLY A 100 -16.81 0.97 -0.38
N ALA A 101 -17.74 0.60 0.49
CA ALA A 101 -17.66 0.87 1.94
C ALA A 101 -16.43 0.23 2.61
N ARG A 102 -15.99 -0.94 2.13
CA ARG A 102 -14.87 -1.67 2.73
C ARG A 102 -13.57 -0.87 2.82
N ILE A 103 -13.37 0.12 1.93
CA ILE A 103 -12.15 0.94 1.92
C ILE A 103 -12.04 1.71 3.24
N MET A 104 -13.10 2.39 3.63
CA MET A 104 -13.14 3.20 4.85
C MET A 104 -13.41 2.36 6.11
N LEU A 105 -14.10 1.23 5.97
CA LEU A 105 -14.38 0.34 7.11
C LEU A 105 -13.19 -0.57 7.48
N LEU A 106 -12.37 -0.97 6.50
CA LEU A 106 -11.23 -1.88 6.73
C LEU A 106 -9.89 -1.14 6.64
N HIS A 107 -9.58 -0.54 5.50
CA HIS A 107 -8.22 -0.06 5.23
C HIS A 107 -7.88 1.26 5.92
N PHE A 108 -8.87 2.12 6.17
CA PHE A 108 -8.65 3.39 6.87
C PHE A 108 -8.23 3.22 8.35
N PRO A 109 -8.89 2.37 9.18
CA PRO A 109 -8.43 2.07 10.54
C PRO A 109 -7.00 1.53 10.64
N LEU A 110 -6.55 0.80 9.62
CA LEU A 110 -5.20 0.24 9.58
C LEU A 110 -4.12 1.31 9.74
N ILE A 111 -4.34 2.55 9.24
CA ILE A 111 -3.41 3.66 9.41
C ILE A 111 -3.10 3.90 10.90
N PHE A 112 -4.13 3.88 11.74
CA PHE A 112 -4.01 4.11 13.18
C PHE A 112 -3.48 2.88 13.92
N ILE A 113 -3.84 1.68 13.47
CA ILE A 113 -3.28 0.43 14.02
C ILE A 113 -1.78 0.37 13.77
N ILE A 114 -1.34 0.68 12.55
CA ILE A 114 0.08 0.73 12.19
C ILE A 114 0.79 1.74 13.08
N GLY A 115 0.27 2.96 13.22
CA GLY A 115 0.85 3.99 14.08
C GLY A 115 0.90 3.62 15.58
N ALA A 116 -0.04 2.81 16.06
CA ALA A 116 -0.06 2.35 17.46
C ALA A 116 0.85 1.13 17.72
N VAL A 117 1.17 0.34 16.69
CA VAL A 117 1.89 -0.94 16.83
C VAL A 117 3.34 -0.84 16.37
N PHE A 118 3.62 -0.08 15.31
CA PHE A 118 4.98 0.08 14.80
C PHE A 118 5.80 0.97 15.72
N VAL A 119 7.01 0.50 16.03
CA VAL A 119 8.03 1.33 16.67
C VAL A 119 8.97 1.90 15.61
N LYS A 120 9.86 2.80 16.03
CA LYS A 120 10.82 3.46 15.14
C LYS A 120 11.57 2.45 14.27
N GLU A 121 12.05 1.35 14.84
CA GLU A 121 12.81 0.32 14.15
C GLU A 121 12.00 -0.35 13.03
N ASP A 122 10.69 -0.53 13.22
CA ASP A 122 9.80 -1.08 12.19
C ASP A 122 9.65 -0.10 11.02
N ILE A 123 9.47 1.18 11.33
CA ILE A 123 9.35 2.25 10.33
C ILE A 123 10.64 2.41 9.52
N LEU A 124 11.80 2.35 10.18
CA LEU A 124 13.10 2.39 9.50
C LEU A 124 13.27 1.19 8.56
N LYS A 125 12.84 0.00 8.95
CA LYS A 125 12.85 -1.19 8.08
C LYS A 125 11.92 -1.00 6.88
N VAL A 126 10.72 -0.44 7.06
CA VAL A 126 9.82 -0.10 5.92
C VAL A 126 10.52 0.83 4.95
N GLY A 127 11.19 1.87 5.46
CA GLY A 127 11.98 2.80 4.64
C GLY A 127 13.08 2.09 3.86
N GLN A 128 13.87 1.23 4.51
CA GLN A 128 14.94 0.46 3.86
C GLN A 128 14.40 -0.43 2.73
N VAL A 129 13.30 -1.14 2.98
CA VAL A 129 12.64 -1.98 1.97
C VAL A 129 12.09 -1.12 0.83
N LEU A 130 11.52 0.05 1.11
CA LEU A 130 11.05 0.98 0.08
C LEU A 130 12.17 1.52 -0.78
N LEU A 131 13.34 1.81 -0.21
CA LEU A 131 14.49 2.27 -0.99
C LEU A 131 14.95 1.23 -2.01
N VAL A 132 14.96 -0.06 -1.62
CA VAL A 132 15.25 -1.19 -2.53
C VAL A 132 14.13 -1.34 -3.56
N ALA A 133 12.87 -1.37 -3.11
CA ALA A 133 11.72 -1.47 -3.99
C ALA A 133 11.67 -0.34 -5.01
N ASN A 134 12.09 0.87 -4.64
CA ASN A 134 12.11 2.04 -5.52
C ASN A 134 13.05 1.85 -6.71
N ILE A 135 14.24 1.29 -6.47
CA ILE A 135 15.20 0.99 -7.55
C ILE A 135 14.60 -0.04 -8.51
N LEU A 136 14.03 -1.13 -7.98
CA LEU A 136 13.40 -2.17 -8.79
C LEU A 136 12.17 -1.64 -9.53
N MET A 137 11.36 -0.80 -8.89
CA MET A 137 10.17 -0.19 -9.48
C MET A 137 10.54 0.71 -10.64
N THR A 138 11.55 1.58 -10.47
CA THR A 138 12.02 2.45 -11.56
C THR A 138 12.56 1.65 -12.73
N LEU A 139 13.24 0.53 -12.48
CA LEU A 139 13.67 -0.35 -13.57
C LEU A 139 12.48 -0.92 -14.35
N ILE A 140 11.45 -1.41 -13.65
CA ILE A 140 10.21 -1.89 -14.29
C ILE A 140 9.54 -0.78 -15.09
N VAL A 141 9.41 0.42 -14.51
CA VAL A 141 8.80 1.59 -15.14
C VAL A 141 9.57 2.01 -16.39
N TYR A 142 10.89 2.04 -16.33
CA TYR A 142 11.75 2.31 -17.48
C TYR A 142 11.53 1.29 -18.60
N LEU A 143 11.53 -0.01 -18.26
CA LEU A 143 11.28 -1.07 -19.23
C LEU A 143 9.88 -0.97 -19.84
N GLN A 144 8.86 -0.61 -19.07
CA GLN A 144 7.51 -0.34 -19.58
C GLN A 144 7.47 0.85 -20.53
N PHE A 145 8.22 1.92 -20.21
CA PHE A 145 8.27 3.15 -21.00
C PHE A 145 8.90 2.94 -22.39
N ILE A 146 10.03 2.21 -22.46
CA ILE A 146 10.73 1.98 -23.73
C ILE A 146 10.13 0.83 -24.56
N SER A 147 9.35 -0.05 -23.94
CA SER A 147 8.80 -1.22 -24.61
C SER A 147 7.52 -0.90 -25.37
N PRO A 148 7.24 -1.60 -26.49
CA PRO A 148 5.94 -1.54 -27.15
C PRO A 148 4.79 -1.91 -26.20
N GLN A 149 3.58 -1.41 -26.47
CA GLN A 149 2.39 -1.73 -25.67
C GLN A 149 2.00 -3.21 -25.73
N SER A 150 2.41 -3.92 -26.78
CA SER A 150 2.23 -5.37 -26.91
C SER A 150 3.25 -6.20 -26.13
N ALA A 151 4.28 -5.58 -25.53
CA ALA A 151 5.29 -6.30 -24.77
C ALA A 151 4.70 -6.88 -23.47
N PHE A 152 5.23 -8.02 -23.03
CA PHE A 152 4.78 -8.71 -21.81
C PHE A 152 4.71 -7.79 -20.58
N ILE A 153 5.71 -6.93 -20.39
CA ILE A 153 5.78 -6.01 -19.24
C ILE A 153 4.67 -4.95 -19.24
N ASN A 154 4.10 -4.67 -20.42
CA ASN A 154 3.01 -3.74 -20.64
C ASN A 154 1.64 -4.43 -20.71
N ILE A 155 1.53 -5.73 -20.45
CA ILE A 155 0.23 -6.40 -20.40
C ILE A 155 -0.63 -5.83 -19.26
N GLY A 156 -1.89 -5.49 -19.59
CA GLY A 156 -2.87 -4.97 -18.66
C GLY A 156 -3.42 -6.00 -17.67
N VAL A 157 -4.31 -5.53 -16.80
CA VAL A 157 -4.96 -6.37 -15.79
C VAL A 157 -5.80 -7.46 -16.50
N GLY A 158 -5.73 -8.69 -16.00
CA GLY A 158 -6.45 -9.81 -16.63
C GLY A 158 -5.72 -10.44 -17.81
N GLY A 159 -4.51 -9.97 -18.14
CA GLY A 159 -3.77 -10.46 -19.30
C GLY A 159 -4.22 -9.81 -20.61
N GLU A 160 -5.05 -8.77 -20.53
CA GLU A 160 -5.67 -8.13 -21.69
C GLU A 160 -5.21 -6.67 -21.84
N GLY A 161 -5.19 -6.20 -23.08
CA GLY A 161 -4.85 -4.82 -23.41
C GLY A 161 -3.45 -4.41 -22.95
N SER A 162 -3.28 -3.12 -22.69
CA SER A 162 -2.04 -2.56 -22.15
C SER A 162 -2.25 -1.98 -20.74
N ALA A 163 -1.25 -2.13 -19.89
CA ALA A 163 -1.11 -1.50 -18.59
C ALA A 163 -0.72 -0.01 -18.68
N GLY A 164 -0.33 0.45 -19.86
CA GLY A 164 -0.04 1.83 -20.16
C GLY A 164 -1.32 2.61 -20.46
N PHE A 165 -1.44 3.81 -19.91
CA PHE A 165 -2.49 4.77 -20.29
C PHE A 165 -1.98 5.72 -21.37
N SER A 166 -2.84 6.07 -22.34
CA SER A 166 -2.47 7.02 -23.39
C SER A 166 -1.95 8.32 -22.76
N GLY A 167 -0.69 8.65 -23.04
CA GLY A 167 -0.04 9.87 -22.61
C GLY A 167 0.04 10.87 -23.76
N ALA A 168 1.08 11.70 -23.74
CA ALA A 168 1.35 12.68 -24.80
C ALA A 168 2.35 12.13 -25.82
N MET A 169 2.31 12.63 -27.06
CA MET A 169 3.29 12.31 -28.11
C MET A 169 3.42 10.82 -28.43
N GLY A 170 2.35 10.04 -28.26
CA GLY A 170 2.34 8.59 -28.54
C GLY A 170 2.98 7.73 -27.45
N TYR A 171 3.50 8.33 -26.38
CA TYR A 171 3.99 7.60 -25.21
C TYR A 171 2.86 7.26 -24.26
N PHE A 172 2.99 6.13 -23.58
CA PHE A 172 2.05 5.68 -22.57
C PHE A 172 2.66 5.84 -21.18
N ARG A 173 1.83 6.19 -20.20
CA ARG A 173 2.25 6.32 -18.80
C ARG A 173 2.36 4.92 -18.17
N PRO A 174 3.57 4.48 -17.75
CA PRO A 174 3.76 3.21 -17.09
C PRO A 174 3.02 3.14 -15.75
N SER A 175 2.60 1.94 -15.35
CA SER A 175 1.95 1.69 -14.05
C SER A 175 2.83 0.92 -13.07
N GLY A 176 4.07 0.56 -13.45
CA GLY A 176 4.98 -0.24 -12.64
C GLY A 176 4.37 -1.62 -12.36
N THR A 177 4.43 -2.07 -11.11
CA THR A 177 3.69 -3.25 -10.64
C THR A 177 2.22 -2.97 -10.35
N PHE A 178 1.77 -1.72 -10.33
CA PHE A 178 0.39 -1.39 -9.97
C PHE A 178 -0.58 -1.62 -11.13
N SER A 179 -1.87 -1.77 -10.81
CA SER A 179 -2.93 -1.89 -11.82
C SER A 179 -3.21 -0.57 -12.56
N PHE A 180 -2.80 0.56 -11.97
CA PHE A 180 -3.06 1.90 -12.50
C PHE A 180 -1.96 2.88 -12.04
N THR A 181 -1.77 3.97 -12.78
CA THR A 181 -0.70 4.98 -12.54
C THR A 181 -0.80 5.65 -11.17
N THR A 182 -2.01 5.86 -10.64
CA THR A 182 -2.23 6.42 -9.28
C THR A 182 -1.53 5.62 -8.19
N GLY A 183 -1.48 4.28 -8.31
CA GLY A 183 -0.77 3.43 -7.35
C GLY A 183 0.74 3.68 -7.41
N LEU A 184 1.29 3.83 -8.61
CA LEU A 184 2.69 4.15 -8.84
C LEU A 184 3.05 5.55 -8.31
N SER A 185 2.20 6.54 -8.55
CA SER A 185 2.39 7.89 -8.01
C SER A 185 2.42 7.89 -6.48
N ALA A 186 1.49 7.19 -5.83
CA ALA A 186 1.48 7.05 -4.36
C ALA A 186 2.73 6.35 -3.83
N PHE A 187 3.22 5.34 -4.56
CA PHE A 187 4.47 4.65 -4.23
C PHE A 187 5.68 5.58 -4.28
N TYR A 188 5.86 6.36 -5.35
CA TYR A 188 6.98 7.31 -5.44
C TYR A 188 6.88 8.43 -4.41
N ILE A 189 5.68 8.90 -4.08
CA ILE A 189 5.47 9.85 -2.98
C ILE A 189 6.00 9.25 -1.67
N MET A 190 5.60 8.02 -1.32
CA MET A 190 6.08 7.39 -0.09
C MET A 190 7.60 7.11 -0.12
N ALA A 191 8.14 6.63 -1.25
CA ALA A 191 9.57 6.42 -1.41
C ALA A 191 10.36 7.72 -1.23
N SER A 192 9.87 8.84 -1.77
CA SER A 192 10.53 10.14 -1.63
C SER A 192 10.62 10.59 -0.17
N VAL A 193 9.55 10.41 0.62
CA VAL A 193 9.55 10.72 2.06
C VAL A 193 10.68 9.98 2.78
N PHE A 194 10.87 8.69 2.49
CA PHE A 194 11.96 7.91 3.11
C PHE A 194 13.35 8.30 2.58
N VAL A 195 13.49 8.59 1.29
CA VAL A 195 14.75 9.10 0.73
C VAL A 195 15.16 10.40 1.43
N PHE A 196 14.25 11.37 1.54
CA PHE A 196 14.52 12.62 2.26
C PHE A 196 14.81 12.37 3.75
N TYR A 197 14.03 11.51 4.41
CA TYR A 197 14.26 11.17 5.81
C TYR A 197 15.68 10.61 6.04
N PHE A 198 16.14 9.68 5.21
CA PHE A 198 17.47 9.09 5.37
C PHE A 198 18.62 10.04 4.99
N TRP A 199 18.39 11.01 4.12
CA TRP A 199 19.38 12.08 3.86
C TRP A 199 19.49 13.07 5.02
N LEU A 200 18.36 13.39 5.68
CA LEU A 200 18.30 14.43 6.71
C LEU A 200 18.51 13.89 8.13
N SER A 201 18.31 12.59 8.35
CA SER A 201 18.47 11.96 9.65
C SER A 201 19.89 11.43 9.87
N LYS A 202 20.19 11.08 11.13
CA LYS A 202 21.44 10.38 11.51
C LYS A 202 21.26 8.86 11.54
N GLU A 203 20.15 8.36 11.02
CA GLU A 203 19.85 6.92 11.05
C GLU A 203 20.80 6.15 10.12
N PRO A 204 21.29 4.98 10.54
CA PRO A 204 22.23 4.21 9.73
C PRO A 204 21.54 3.64 8.49
N ILE A 205 22.14 3.89 7.32
CA ILE A 205 21.70 3.36 6.03
C ILE A 205 22.90 3.16 5.10
N SER A 206 22.80 2.18 4.20
CA SER A 206 23.80 2.01 3.14
C SER A 206 23.80 3.23 2.21
N LYS A 207 24.94 3.92 2.12
CA LYS A 207 25.09 5.09 1.21
C LYS A 207 24.84 4.71 -0.25
N ILE A 208 25.26 3.51 -0.67
CA ILE A 208 25.04 3.01 -2.02
C ILE A 208 23.53 2.86 -2.28
N LEU A 209 22.80 2.27 -1.33
CA LEU A 209 21.35 2.13 -1.43
C LEU A 209 20.65 3.49 -1.49
N LEU A 210 21.03 4.42 -0.61
CA LEU A 210 20.43 5.76 -0.56
C LEU A 210 20.68 6.55 -1.85
N ILE A 211 21.92 6.56 -2.36
CA ILE A 211 22.28 7.22 -3.62
C ILE A 211 21.54 6.56 -4.78
N GLY A 212 21.57 5.22 -4.87
CA GLY A 212 20.88 4.47 -5.92
C GLY A 212 19.37 4.74 -5.93
N SER A 213 18.75 4.79 -4.75
CA SER A 213 17.32 5.10 -4.63
C SER A 213 17.01 6.56 -4.96
N THR A 214 17.91 7.49 -4.62
CA THR A 214 17.77 8.90 -4.99
C THR A 214 17.83 9.07 -6.51
N LEU A 215 18.79 8.43 -7.17
CA LEU A 215 18.88 8.42 -8.63
C LEU A 215 17.63 7.79 -9.25
N ALA A 216 17.17 6.65 -8.73
CA ALA A 216 15.95 5.99 -9.21
C ALA A 216 14.70 6.89 -9.09
N LEU A 217 14.62 7.72 -8.05
CA LEU A 217 13.54 8.69 -7.88
C LEU A 217 13.66 9.87 -8.87
N ILE A 218 14.86 10.36 -9.15
CA ILE A 218 15.06 11.42 -10.15
C ILE A 218 14.73 10.90 -11.55
N PHE A 219 15.16 9.69 -11.88
CA PHE A 219 14.88 9.05 -13.17
C PHE A 219 13.41 8.72 -13.37
N SER A 220 12.61 8.54 -12.31
CA SER A 220 11.18 8.26 -12.49
C SER A 220 10.38 9.49 -12.93
N LEU A 221 10.82 10.71 -12.59
CA LEU A 221 10.12 11.96 -12.94
C LEU A 221 9.80 12.12 -14.44
N PRO A 222 10.73 11.90 -15.39
CA PRO A 222 10.40 11.97 -16.82
C PRO A 222 9.64 10.74 -17.34
N LEU A 223 9.59 9.64 -16.57
CA LEU A 223 9.00 8.37 -17.01
C LEU A 223 7.52 8.22 -16.61
N THR A 224 7.03 8.97 -15.62
CA THR A 224 5.68 8.85 -15.05
C THR A 224 4.86 10.13 -15.22
#